data_AF-A0A4S3LPH0-F1
#
_entry.id   AF-A0A4S3LPH0-F1
#
_cell.length_a   1.000
_cell.length_b   1.000
_cell.length_c   1.000
_cell.angle_alpha   90.00
_cell.angle_beta   90.00
_cell.angle_gamma   90.00
#
_symmetry.space_group_name_H-M   'P 1'
#
loop_
_entity.id
_entity.type
_entity.pdbx_description
1 polymer ?
#
loop_
_entity_poly.entity_id
_entity_poly.type
_entity_poly.pdbx_seq_one_letter_code
_entity_poly.pdbx_strand_id
1 'polypeptide(L)' 'MENLTKQQLTLSRIQLIADISQTAQCNPKEFLVVMSLISELASQALTDEHQDALFYNGSTDDAH' A
#
# COMPACT_ATOMS: atom_id res chain seq x y z
N MET A 1 15.92 -0.79 -2.92
CA MET A 1 15.80 -0.31 -1.53
C MET A 1 14.74 0.79 -1.40
N GLU A 2 14.52 1.64 -2.41
CA GLU A 2 13.46 2.68 -2.40
C GLU A 2 12.01 2.14 -2.39
N ASN A 3 11.74 0.99 -3.02
CA ASN A 3 10.39 0.43 -3.07
C ASN A 3 9.90 -0.04 -1.68
N LEU A 4 10.78 -0.70 -0.92
CA LEU A 4 10.54 -1.09 0.48
C LEU A 4 10.20 0.12 1.37
N THR A 5 10.83 1.27 1.16
CA THR A 5 10.51 2.50 1.91
C THR A 5 9.15 3.09 1.53
N LYS A 6 8.72 2.99 0.27
CA LYS A 6 7.39 3.47 -0.16
C LYS A 6 6.27 2.58 0.38
N GLN A 7 6.44 1.26 0.32
CA GLN A 7 5.48 0.30 0.87
C GLN A 7 5.34 0.47 2.40
N GLN A 8 6.46 0.62 3.12
CA GLN A 8 6.43 0.90 4.57
C GLN A 8 5.74 2.23 4.90
N LEU A 9 5.94 3.27 4.09
CA LEU A 9 5.27 4.55 4.27
C LEU A 9 3.75 4.42 4.07
N THR A 10 3.31 3.69 3.03
CA THR A 10 1.90 3.44 2.76
C THR A 10 1.25 2.63 3.86
N LEU A 11 1.91 1.57 4.35
CA LEU A 11 1.43 0.78 5.48
C LEU A 11 1.33 1.62 6.76
N SER A 12 2.34 2.46 7.05
CA SER A 12 2.31 3.39 8.19
C SER A 12 1.12 4.36 8.10
N ARG A 13 0.79 4.81 6.89
CA ARG A 13 -0.36 5.69 6.64
C ARG A 13 -1.69 4.98 6.87
N ILE A 14 -1.83 3.74 6.39
CA ILE A 14 -3.01 2.90 6.65
C ILE A 14 -3.21 2.74 8.15
N GLN A 15 -2.14 2.42 8.88
CA GLN A 15 -2.18 2.21 10.32
C GLN A 15 -2.61 3.47 11.08
N LEU A 16 -2.03 4.62 10.74
CA LEU A 16 -2.44 5.91 11.32
C LEU A 16 -3.91 6.24 11.08
N ILE A 17 -4.40 6.03 9.85
CA ILE A 17 -5.81 6.29 9.51
C ILE A 17 -6.73 5.38 10.33
N ALA A 18 -6.39 4.10 10.50
CA ALA A 18 -7.17 3.16 11.30
C ALA A 18 -7.23 3.60 12.78
N ASP A 19 -6.09 3.97 13.36
CA ASP A 19 -5.98 4.40 14.77
C ASP A 19 -6.79 5.68 15.03
N ILE A 20 -6.69 6.66 14.13
CA ILE A 20 -7.47 7.91 14.22
C ILE A 20 -8.97 7.60 14.09
N SER A 21 -9.36 6.75 13.16
CA SER A 21 -10.78 6.45 12.91
C SER A 21 -11.42 5.72 14.09
N GLN A 22 -10.66 4.84 14.75
CA GLN A 22 -11.09 4.19 15.98
C GLN A 22 -11.22 5.20 17.13
N THR A 23 -10.22 6.08 17.29
CA THR A 23 -10.21 7.09 18.37
C THR A 23 -11.30 8.14 18.20
N ALA A 24 -11.55 8.56 16.96
CA ALA A 24 -12.59 9.52 16.60
C ALA A 24 -14.01 8.95 16.72
N GLN A 25 -14.16 7.65 16.96
CA GLN A 25 -15.45 6.95 17.03
C GLN A 25 -16.33 7.24 15.81
N CYS A 26 -15.75 7.11 14.62
CA CYS A 26 -16.43 7.38 13.36
C CYS A 26 -17.80 6.67 13.31
N ASN A 27 -18.81 7.41 12.89
CA ASN A 27 -20.12 6.83 12.64
C ASN A 27 -20.06 5.87 11.43
N PRO A 28 -21.07 5.02 11.20
CA PRO A 28 -21.02 4.03 10.13
C PRO A 28 -20.78 4.61 8.73
N LYS A 29 -21.24 5.83 8.44
CA LYS A 29 -21.01 6.46 7.12
C LYS A 29 -19.57 6.93 6.97
N GLU A 30 -19.00 7.54 8.02
CA GLU A 30 -17.60 7.95 8.06
C GLU A 30 -16.68 6.73 7.96
N PHE A 31 -17.02 5.64 8.63
CA PHE A 31 -16.27 4.40 8.59
C PHE A 31 -16.19 3.81 7.16
N LEU A 32 -17.27 3.88 6.37
CA LEU A 32 -17.25 3.45 4.97
C LEU A 32 -16.28 4.27 4.11
N VAL A 33 -16.17 5.57 4.36
CA VAL A 33 -15.22 6.46 3.67
C VAL A 33 -13.79 6.09 4.05
N VAL A 34 -13.53 5.89 5.34
CA VAL A 34 -12.22 5.45 5.85
C VAL A 34 -11.83 4.10 5.24
N MET A 35 -12.74 3.13 5.21
CA MET A 35 -12.47 1.80 4.64
C MET A 35 -12.19 1.87 3.14
N SER A 36 -12.90 2.72 2.40
CA SER A 36 -12.60 2.96 0.97
C SER A 36 -11.19 3.51 0.78
N LEU A 37 -10.79 4.49 1.59
CA LEU A 37 -9.45 5.08 1.56
C LEU A 37 -8.35 4.06 1.91
N ILE A 38 -8.57 3.24 2.94
CA ILE A 38 -7.63 2.17 3.30
C ILE A 38 -7.50 1.14 2.16
N SER A 39 -8.62 0.76 1.53
CA SER A 39 -8.61 -0.18 0.40
C SER A 39 -7.81 0.35 -0.79
N GLU A 40 -7.92 1.65 -1.08
CA GLU A 40 -7.16 2.30 -2.13
C GLU A 40 -5.65 2.31 -1.83
N LEU A 41 -5.27 2.68 -0.60
CA LEU A 41 -3.88 2.68 -0.16
C LEU A 41 -3.28 1.27 -0.15
N ALA A 42 -4.05 0.27 0.28
CA ALA A 42 -3.62 -1.13 0.28
C ALA A 42 -3.39 -1.63 -1.16
N SER A 43 -4.25 -1.24 -2.11
CA SER A 43 -4.07 -1.58 -3.52
C SER A 43 -2.76 -1.03 -4.07
N GLN A 44 -2.41 0.22 -3.73
CA GLN A 44 -1.14 0.84 -4.13
C GLN A 44 0.06 0.08 -3.55
N ALA A 45 0.01 -0.33 -2.28
CA ALA A 45 1.09 -1.08 -1.64
C ALA A 45 1.30 -2.48 -2.24
N LEU A 46 0.24 -3.14 -2.72
CA LEU A 46 0.31 -4.49 -3.32
C LEU A 46 0.76 -4.47 -4.79
N THR A 47 0.52 -3.36 -5.51
CA THR A 47 0.87 -3.26 -6.94
C THR A 47 2.35 -2.95 -7.15
N ASP A 48 2.99 -2.24 -6.22
CA ASP A 48 4.42 -1.87 -6.29
C ASP A 48 5.34 -3.13 -6.27
N GLU A 49 4.96 -4.18 -5.51
CA GLU A 49 5.71 -5.46 -5.49
C GLU A 49 5.64 -6.23 -6.82
N HIS A 50 4.53 -6.11 -7.56
CA HIS A 50 4.36 -6.81 -8.85
C HIS A 50 5.12 -6.15 -10.00
N GLN A 51 5.35 -4.83 -9.93
CA GLN A 51 6.10 -4.14 -10.98
C GLN A 51 7.58 -4.50 -10.91
N ASP A 52 8.20 -4.48 -9.72
CA ASP A 52 9.62 -4.84 -9.56
C ASP A 52 9.92 -6.31 -9.93
N ALA A 53 8.99 -7.24 -9.67
CA ALA A 53 9.15 -8.65 -10.06
C ALA A 53 9.11 -8.87 -11.59
N LEU A 54 8.35 -8.07 -12.32
CA LEU A 54 8.28 -8.13 -13.79
C LEU A 54 9.51 -7.49 -14.45
N PHE A 55 10.11 -6.45 -13.85
CA PHE A 55 11.36 -5.87 -14.35
C PHE A 55 12.58 -6.75 -14.07
N TYR A 56 12.61 -7.49 -12.96
CA TYR A 56 13.73 -8.36 -12.62
C TYR A 56 13.80 -9.63 -13.50
N ASN A 57 12.65 -10.16 -13.94
CA ASN A 57 12.59 -11.33 -14.84
C ASN A 57 12.96 -11.02 -16.31
N GLY A 58 13.20 -9.76 -16.67
CA GLY A 58 13.62 -9.36 -18.02
C GLY A 58 15.12 -9.26 -18.25
N SER A 59 15.96 -9.51 -17.23
CA SER A 59 17.42 -9.26 -17.29
C SER A 59 18.30 -10.52 -17.21
N THR A 60 17.74 -11.71 -17.41
CA THR A 60 18.54 -12.94 -17.55
C THR A 60 18.36 -13.55 -18.94
N ASP A 61 18.70 -12.81 -19.98
CA ASP A 61 19.13 -13.43 -21.24
C ASP A 61 19.94 -12.42 -22.07
N ASP A 62 21.25 -12.42 -21.86
CA ASP A 62 22.30 -11.94 -22.76
C ASP A 62 23.63 -11.99 -21.98
N ALA A 63 24.72 -12.63 -22.39
CA ALA A 63 25.01 -13.59 -23.43
C ALA A 63 26.37 -14.25 -23.07
N HIS A 64 26.60 -15.42 -23.65
CA HIS A 64 27.80 -16.25 -23.59
C HIS A 64 29.06 -15.58 -24.15
#